data_AF-A0A318CXF4-F1
#
_entry.id   AF-A0A318CXF4-F1
#
_cell.length_a   1.000
_cell.length_b   1.000
_cell.length_c   1.000
_cell.angle_alpha   90.00
_cell.angle_beta   90.00
_cell.angle_gamma   90.00
#
_symmetry.space_group_name_H-M   'P 1'
#
loop_
_entity.id
_entity.type
_entity.pdbx_description
1 polymer ?
#
loop_
_entity_poly.entity_id
_entity_poly.type
_entity_poly.pdbx_seq_one_letter_code
_entity_poly.pdbx_strand_id
1 'polypeptide(L)'
;MKDNSMLDQAIRDYLLWMIDTGYAARTWSFYERILIRFQNYIRSRGISWESVFTAATLDAFGKECKLVQFEPPVRGLARYLHRQKRIAKSKDKKGQNLPAIYEQYLRYYKKLRQVCELQILNSRRVLVLFTDWSTKEKIEIADLRIEQM
;
A
#
# COMPACT_ATOMS: atom_id res chain seq x y z
N MET A 1 -21.47 7.96 16.13
CA MET A 1 -21.82 8.70 14.88
C MET A 1 -20.67 9.51 14.28
N LYS A 2 -19.58 9.83 15.01
CA LYS A 2 -18.45 10.64 14.51
C LYS A 2 -17.56 9.93 13.47
N ASP A 3 -17.39 8.61 13.60
CA ASP A 3 -16.41 7.83 12.83
C ASP A 3 -16.75 7.71 11.34
N ASN A 4 -18.05 7.68 10.99
CA ASN A 4 -18.50 7.64 9.59
C ASN A 4 -18.05 8.89 8.83
N SER A 5 -18.08 10.07 9.45
CA SER A 5 -17.68 11.32 8.80
C SER A 5 -16.17 11.34 8.49
N MET A 6 -15.34 10.68 9.31
CA MET A 6 -13.89 10.65 9.12
C MET A 6 -13.46 9.81 7.92
N LEU A 7 -14.08 8.64 7.73
CA LEU A 7 -13.79 7.76 6.59
C LEU A 7 -14.29 8.36 5.27
N ASP A 8 -15.48 8.96 5.28
CA ASP A 8 -16.06 9.63 4.11
C ASP A 8 -15.14 10.75 3.61
N GLN A 9 -14.66 11.60 4.53
CA GLN A 9 -13.72 12.66 4.19
C GLN A 9 -12.38 12.10 3.71
N ALA A 10 -11.85 11.08 4.40
CA ALA A 10 -10.59 10.42 4.03
C ALA A 10 -10.59 9.88 2.59
N ILE A 11 -11.69 9.24 2.17
CA ILE A 11 -11.84 8.70 0.82
C ILE A 11 -11.89 9.84 -0.20
N ARG A 12 -12.67 10.91 0.07
CA ARG A 12 -12.74 12.08 -0.82
C ARG A 12 -11.39 12.75 -1.01
N ASP A 13 -10.69 13.04 0.10
CA ASP A 13 -9.37 13.67 0.07
C ASP A 13 -8.37 12.83 -0.73
N TYR A 14 -8.42 11.51 -0.57
CA TYR A 14 -7.52 10.59 -1.26
C TYR A 14 -7.79 10.52 -2.76
N LEU A 15 -9.06 10.49 -3.18
CA LEU A 15 -9.42 10.49 -4.60
C LEU A 15 -9.04 11.80 -5.27
N LEU A 16 -9.27 12.94 -4.61
CA LEU A 16 -8.81 14.25 -5.09
C LEU A 16 -7.29 14.28 -5.22
N TRP A 17 -6.57 13.82 -4.20
CA TRP A 17 -5.11 13.72 -4.26
C TRP A 17 -4.63 12.84 -5.43
N MET A 18 -5.30 11.72 -5.73
CA MET A 18 -4.97 10.90 -6.89
C MET A 18 -5.15 11.66 -8.22
N ILE A 19 -6.24 12.42 -8.34
CA ILE A 19 -6.51 13.25 -9.52
C ILE A 19 -5.42 14.33 -9.67
N ASP A 20 -5.14 15.08 -8.60
CA ASP A 20 -4.14 16.15 -8.60
C ASP A 20 -2.72 15.65 -8.89
N THR A 21 -2.41 14.41 -8.49
CA THR A 21 -1.11 13.78 -8.74
C THR A 21 -1.02 13.18 -10.15
N GLY A 22 -2.07 13.27 -10.97
CA GLY A 22 -2.07 12.85 -12.37
C GLY A 22 -2.30 11.35 -12.59
N TYR A 23 -2.96 10.65 -11.66
CA TYR A 23 -3.35 9.25 -11.90
C TYR A 23 -4.35 9.16 -13.06
N ALA A 24 -4.22 8.11 -13.88
CA ALA A 24 -5.14 7.86 -14.98
C ALA A 24 -6.59 7.73 -14.51
N ALA A 25 -7.53 8.21 -15.32
CA ALA A 25 -8.97 8.19 -15.01
C ALA A 25 -9.49 6.79 -14.68
N ARG A 26 -9.06 5.79 -15.45
CA ARG A 26 -9.38 4.38 -15.21
C ARG A 26 -8.91 3.92 -13.83
N THR A 27 -7.76 4.39 -13.36
CA THR A 27 -7.19 3.99 -12.07
C THR A 27 -7.95 4.59 -10.91
N TRP A 28 -8.20 5.90 -10.89
CA TRP A 28 -8.91 6.50 -9.75
C TRP A 28 -10.39 6.10 -9.71
N SER A 29 -11.05 5.90 -10.86
CA SER A 29 -12.43 5.37 -10.92
C SER A 29 -12.52 3.92 -10.40
N PHE A 30 -11.53 3.08 -10.72
CA PHE A 30 -11.44 1.74 -10.11
C PHE A 30 -11.27 1.83 -8.58
N TYR A 31 -10.42 2.74 -8.09
CA TYR A 31 -10.19 2.93 -6.66
C TYR A 31 -11.46 3.41 -5.96
N GLU A 32 -12.16 4.39 -6.52
CA GLU A 32 -13.43 4.91 -6.01
C GLU A 32 -14.45 3.78 -5.78
N ARG A 33 -14.67 2.92 -6.79
CA ARG A 33 -15.63 1.81 -6.68
C ARG A 33 -15.31 0.85 -5.54
N ILE A 34 -14.04 0.54 -5.33
CA ILE A 34 -13.59 -0.35 -4.25
C ILE A 34 -13.72 0.36 -2.89
N LEU A 35 -13.34 1.63 -2.80
CA LEU A 35 -13.38 2.40 -1.56
C LEU A 35 -14.81 2.64 -1.07
N ILE A 36 -15.77 2.86 -1.98
CA ILE A 36 -17.20 2.94 -1.63
C ILE A 36 -17.72 1.62 -1.05
N ARG A 37 -17.33 0.47 -1.63
CA ARG A 37 -17.69 -0.84 -1.08
C ARG A 37 -17.09 -1.05 0.30
N PHE A 38 -15.82 -0.67 0.48
CA PHE A 38 -15.14 -0.74 1.77
C PHE A 38 -15.82 0.14 2.82
N GLN A 39 -16.16 1.39 2.48
CA GLN A 39 -16.91 2.30 3.33
C GLN A 39 -18.26 1.70 3.77
N ASN A 40 -19.02 1.14 2.84
CA ASN A 40 -20.30 0.50 3.15
C ASN A 40 -20.14 -0.71 4.09
N TYR A 41 -19.07 -1.50 3.90
CA TYR A 41 -18.74 -2.62 4.79
C TYR A 41 -18.38 -2.15 6.21
N ILE A 42 -17.53 -1.12 6.34
CA ILE A 42 -17.17 -0.55 7.66
C ILE A 42 -18.43 -0.05 8.38
N ARG A 43 -19.30 0.64 7.64
CA ARG A 43 -20.55 1.20 8.16
C ARG A 43 -21.53 0.11 8.60
N SER A 44 -21.75 -0.92 7.79
CA SER A 44 -22.70 -1.99 8.12
C SER A 44 -22.25 -2.83 9.32
N ARG A 45 -20.94 -2.92 9.55
CA ARG A 45 -20.34 -3.66 10.67
C ARG A 45 -20.07 -2.80 11.91
N GLY A 46 -20.28 -1.48 11.85
CA GLY A 46 -20.02 -0.57 12.97
C GLY A 46 -18.56 -0.55 13.42
N ILE A 47 -17.61 -0.74 12.50
CA ILE A 47 -16.18 -0.84 12.83
C ILE A 47 -15.65 0.55 13.22
N SER A 48 -14.99 0.63 14.38
CA SER A 48 -14.41 1.89 14.88
C SER A 48 -13.25 2.37 14.01
N TRP A 49 -13.01 3.68 14.01
CA TRP A 49 -11.95 4.31 13.21
C TRP A 49 -10.57 3.67 13.39
N GLU A 50 -10.21 3.35 14.62
CA GLU A 50 -8.92 2.75 15.00
C GLU A 50 -8.75 1.33 14.44
N SER A 51 -9.88 0.66 14.17
CA SER A 51 -9.93 -0.72 13.72
C SER A 51 -10.00 -0.86 12.20
N VAL A 52 -10.40 0.20 11.48
CA VAL A 52 -10.66 0.20 10.02
C VAL A 52 -9.50 -0.40 9.21
N PHE A 53 -8.27 -0.01 9.51
CA PHE A 53 -7.08 -0.42 8.75
C PHE A 53 -6.27 -1.54 9.42
N THR A 54 -6.91 -2.35 10.26
CA THR A 54 -6.27 -3.53 10.86
C THR A 54 -6.22 -4.71 9.88
N ALA A 55 -5.24 -5.59 10.07
CA ALA A 55 -5.12 -6.80 9.25
C ALA A 55 -6.38 -7.68 9.32
N ALA A 56 -7.00 -7.77 10.50
CA ALA A 56 -8.25 -8.52 10.69
C ALA A 56 -9.40 -7.95 9.87
N THR A 57 -9.58 -6.63 9.86
CA THR A 57 -10.61 -5.97 9.07
C THR A 57 -10.38 -6.11 7.57
N LEU A 58 -9.13 -6.00 7.11
CA LEU A 58 -8.80 -6.18 5.69
C LEU A 58 -9.01 -7.63 5.22
N ASP A 59 -8.64 -8.62 6.03
CA ASP A 59 -8.85 -10.04 5.73
C ASP A 59 -10.35 -10.39 5.68
N ALA A 60 -11.13 -9.91 6.65
CA ALA A 60 -12.57 -10.11 6.70
C ALA A 60 -13.28 -9.43 5.51
N PHE A 61 -12.88 -8.22 5.15
CA PHE A 61 -13.40 -7.52 3.97
C PHE A 61 -13.05 -8.25 2.67
N GLY A 62 -11.82 -8.74 2.52
CA GLY A 62 -11.38 -9.50 1.35
C GLY A 62 -12.20 -10.78 1.15
N LYS A 63 -12.48 -11.50 2.24
CA LYS A 63 -13.34 -12.70 2.25
C LYS A 63 -14.78 -12.38 1.83
N GLU A 64 -15.34 -11.27 2.30
CA GLU A 64 -16.72 -10.87 1.97
C GLU A 64 -16.85 -10.38 0.53
N CYS A 65 -15.92 -9.54 0.07
CA CYS A 65 -16.00 -8.94 -1.26
C CYS A 65 -15.71 -9.93 -2.40
N LYS A 66 -15.04 -11.07 -2.13
CA LYS A 66 -14.55 -12.02 -3.15
C LYS A 66 -13.78 -11.36 -4.29
N LEU A 67 -13.21 -10.18 -4.04
CA LEU A 67 -12.52 -9.37 -5.03
C LEU A 67 -11.03 -9.58 -4.86
N VAL A 68 -10.33 -10.03 -5.90
CA VAL A 68 -8.86 -10.23 -5.83
C VAL A 68 -8.12 -8.89 -5.75
N GLN A 69 -8.69 -7.82 -6.31
CA GLN A 69 -8.01 -6.54 -6.49
C GLN A 69 -8.44 -5.45 -5.49
N PHE A 70 -8.98 -5.82 -4.33
CA PHE A 70 -9.41 -4.85 -3.32
C PHE A 70 -8.25 -4.21 -2.56
N GLU A 71 -7.12 -4.92 -2.46
CA GLU A 71 -6.00 -4.50 -1.60
C GLU A 71 -5.33 -3.20 -2.05
N PRO A 72 -5.03 -2.97 -3.36
CA PRO A 72 -4.32 -1.76 -3.76
C PRO A 72 -5.06 -0.46 -3.41
N PRO A 73 -6.38 -0.33 -3.66
CA PRO A 73 -7.16 0.85 -3.23
C PRO A 73 -7.14 1.06 -1.72
N VAL A 74 -7.46 0.02 -0.93
CA VAL A 74 -7.60 0.15 0.52
C VAL A 74 -6.24 0.40 1.20
N ARG A 75 -5.19 -0.31 0.79
CA ARG A 75 -3.83 -0.06 1.29
C ARG A 75 -3.30 1.29 0.81
N GLY A 76 -3.70 1.75 -0.38
CA GLY A 76 -3.37 3.08 -0.90
C GLY A 76 -3.91 4.19 0.01
N LEU A 77 -5.20 4.11 0.34
CA LEU A 77 -5.84 5.02 1.29
C LEU A 77 -5.15 4.98 2.67
N ALA A 78 -4.86 3.79 3.21
CA ALA A 78 -4.17 3.66 4.49
C ALA A 78 -2.80 4.37 4.51
N ARG A 79 -2.02 4.21 3.43
CA ARG A 79 -0.72 4.90 3.29
C ARG A 79 -0.89 6.41 3.17
N TYR A 80 -1.87 6.87 2.42
CA TYR A 80 -2.18 8.30 2.29
C TYR A 80 -2.50 8.90 3.67
N LEU A 81 -3.38 8.27 4.44
CA LEU A 81 -3.75 8.74 5.78
C LEU A 81 -2.61 8.71 6.78
N HIS A 82 -1.72 7.71 6.68
CA HIS A 82 -0.52 7.65 7.51
C HIS A 82 0.43 8.82 7.20
N ARG A 83 0.64 9.15 5.92
CA ARG A 83 1.45 10.33 5.53
C ARG A 83 0.88 11.63 6.07
N GLN A 84 -0.45 11.75 6.11
CA GLN A 84 -1.16 12.90 6.67
C GLN A 84 -1.25 12.88 8.20
N LYS A 85 -0.59 11.92 8.89
CA LYS A 85 -0.64 11.72 10.35
C LYS A 85 -2.05 11.53 10.91
N ARG A 86 -3.03 11.13 10.09
CA ARG A 86 -4.43 10.88 10.48
C ARG A 86 -4.63 9.49 11.10
N ILE A 87 -3.68 8.59 10.88
CA ILE A 87 -3.61 7.28 11.53
C ILE A 87 -2.18 7.04 12.02
N ALA A 88 -2.02 6.45 13.20
CA ALA A 88 -0.72 6.24 13.84
C ALA A 88 0.19 5.24 13.10
N LYS A 89 -0.40 4.29 12.36
CA LYS A 89 0.34 3.34 11.53
C LYS A 89 -0.61 2.66 10.55
N SER A 90 -0.34 2.79 9.25
CA SER A 90 -0.65 1.67 8.36
C SER A 90 0.27 0.54 8.82
N LYS A 91 -0.29 -0.57 9.34
CA LYS A 91 0.49 -1.79 9.62
C LYS A 91 0.96 -2.45 8.31
N ASP A 92 1.39 -1.67 7.31
CA ASP A 92 2.38 -2.14 6.36
C ASP A 92 3.55 -2.61 7.25
N LYS A 93 3.89 -3.91 7.15
CA LYS A 93 4.96 -4.57 7.90
C LYS A 93 6.09 -3.57 8.12
N LYS A 94 6.53 -3.44 9.39
CA LYS A 94 7.75 -2.72 9.80
C LYS A 94 8.68 -2.70 8.60
N GLY A 95 9.02 -1.51 8.08
CA GLY A 95 9.89 -1.40 6.91
C GLY A 95 11.01 -2.41 7.08
N GLN A 96 10.91 -3.53 6.36
CA GLN A 96 11.83 -4.64 6.57
C GLN A 96 13.18 -4.05 6.26
N ASN A 97 14.13 -4.19 7.19
CA ASN A 97 15.46 -3.65 7.04
C ASN A 97 16.02 -4.23 5.75
N LEU A 98 16.08 -3.38 4.73
CA LEU A 98 16.65 -3.75 3.46
C LEU A 98 18.16 -3.81 3.67
N PRO A 99 18.85 -4.86 3.16
CA PRO A 99 20.29 -4.87 3.13
C PRO A 99 20.86 -3.53 2.63
N ALA A 100 21.96 -3.09 3.23
CA ALA A 100 22.53 -1.75 3.00
C ALA A 100 22.82 -1.48 1.51
N ILE A 101 23.20 -2.50 0.75
CA ILE A 101 23.43 -2.41 -0.70
C ILE A 101 22.17 -1.97 -1.47
N TYR A 102 21.01 -2.47 -1.08
CA TYR A 102 19.74 -2.10 -1.71
C TYR A 102 19.28 -0.70 -1.30
N GLU A 103 19.56 -0.29 -0.07
CA GLU A 103 19.34 1.10 0.35
C GLU A 103 20.19 2.08 -0.47
N GLN A 104 21.46 1.74 -0.68
CA GLN A 104 22.37 2.51 -1.53
C GLN A 104 21.88 2.56 -2.98
N TYR A 105 21.44 1.42 -3.53
CA TYR A 105 20.85 1.36 -4.86
C TYR A 105 19.62 2.27 -4.99
N LEU A 106 18.69 2.23 -4.04
CA LEU A 106 17.48 3.08 -4.09
C LEU A 106 17.83 4.57 -4.04
N ARG A 107 18.82 4.97 -3.23
CA ARG A 107 19.32 6.36 -3.20
C ARG A 107 19.94 6.76 -4.53
N TYR A 108 20.76 5.89 -5.11
CA TYR A 108 21.38 6.10 -6.41
C TYR A 108 20.33 6.22 -7.52
N TYR A 109 19.38 5.27 -7.56
CA TYR A 109 18.30 5.22 -8.55
C TYR A 109 17.42 6.48 -8.50
N LYS A 110 17.08 6.94 -7.29
CA LYS A 110 16.36 8.20 -7.08
C LYS A 110 17.12 9.41 -7.62
N LYS A 111 18.44 9.48 -7.38
CA LYS A 111 19.28 10.60 -7.79
C LYS A 111 19.49 10.66 -9.31
N LEU A 112 19.66 9.52 -9.98
CA LEU A 112 20.04 9.50 -11.40
C LEU A 112 18.87 9.52 -12.37
N ARG A 113 17.74 8.88 -12.03
CA ARG A 113 16.65 8.61 -12.98
C ARG A 113 15.46 9.57 -12.85
N GLN A 114 15.55 10.58 -11.98
CA GLN A 114 14.43 11.49 -11.64
C GLN A 114 13.11 10.75 -11.37
N VAL A 115 13.21 9.55 -10.79
CA VAL A 115 12.06 8.69 -10.55
C VAL A 115 11.22 9.24 -9.40
N CYS A 116 9.91 9.18 -9.54
CA CYS A 116 9.01 9.68 -8.51
C CYS A 116 9.05 8.79 -7.26
N GLU A 117 8.65 9.35 -6.12
CA GLU A 117 8.59 8.62 -4.83
C GLU A 117 7.82 7.29 -4.92
N LEU A 118 6.79 7.23 -5.76
CA LEU A 118 6.00 6.01 -5.95
C LEU A 118 6.84 4.89 -6.59
N GLN A 119 7.70 5.21 -7.57
CA GLN A 119 8.57 4.24 -8.21
C GLN A 119 9.60 3.70 -7.22
N ILE A 120 10.20 4.57 -6.40
CA ILE A 120 11.13 4.14 -5.33
C ILE A 120 10.45 3.20 -4.34
N LEU A 121 9.22 3.51 -3.92
CA LEU A 121 8.47 2.66 -3.00
C LEU A 121 8.11 1.30 -3.59
N ASN A 122 7.76 1.25 -4.88
CA ASN A 122 7.49 -0.01 -5.57
C ASN A 122 8.77 -0.85 -5.71
N SER A 123 9.89 -0.25 -6.14
CA SER A 123 11.19 -0.91 -6.19
C SER A 123 11.59 -1.45 -4.81
N ARG A 124 11.40 -0.66 -3.75
CA ARG A 124 11.67 -1.10 -2.38
C ARG A 124 10.85 -2.34 -1.99
N ARG A 125 9.56 -2.39 -2.33
CA ARG A 125 8.70 -3.54 -2.04
C ARG A 125 9.19 -4.81 -2.73
N VAL A 126 9.59 -4.70 -3.99
CA VAL A 126 10.16 -5.82 -4.74
C VAL A 126 11.43 -6.31 -4.07
N LEU A 127 12.34 -5.40 -3.69
CA LEU A 127 13.58 -5.74 -3.01
C LEU A 127 13.36 -6.39 -1.64
N VAL A 128 12.32 -5.97 -0.90
CA VAL A 128 11.92 -6.62 0.35
C VAL A 128 11.48 -8.07 0.10
N LEU A 129 10.56 -8.28 -0.85
CA LEU A 129 10.07 -9.61 -1.19
C LEU A 129 11.18 -10.53 -1.68
N PHE A 130 12.08 -9.98 -2.49
CA PHE A 130 13.25 -10.68 -2.98
C PHE A 130 14.20 -11.07 -1.85
N THR A 131 14.45 -10.15 -0.89
CA THR A 131 15.29 -10.43 0.28
C THR A 131 14.67 -11.55 1.14
N ASP A 132 13.36 -11.49 1.37
CA ASP A 132 12.63 -12.53 2.12
C ASP A 132 12.74 -13.89 1.42
N TRP A 133 12.61 -13.92 0.09
CA TRP A 133 12.74 -15.14 -0.72
C TRP A 133 14.17 -15.69 -0.70
N SER A 134 15.17 -14.87 -0.99
CA SER A 134 16.59 -15.27 -1.00
C SER A 134 17.05 -15.79 0.36
N THR A 135 16.59 -15.17 1.45
CA THR A 135 16.86 -15.65 2.81
C THR A 135 16.22 -17.02 3.08
N LYS A 136 14.99 -17.24 2.60
CA LYS A 136 14.29 -18.51 2.75
C LYS A 136 14.96 -19.64 1.97
N GLU A 137 15.36 -19.36 0.73
CA GLU A 137 15.99 -20.35 -0.16
C GLU A 137 17.51 -20.49 0.08
N LYS A 138 18.09 -19.67 0.98
CA LYS A 138 19.53 -19.60 1.28
C LYS A 138 20.39 -19.35 0.04
N ILE A 139 19.89 -18.52 -0.87
CA ILE A 139 20.58 -18.14 -2.10
C ILE A 139 21.23 -16.80 -1.88
N GLU A 140 22.55 -16.70 -2.02
CA GLU A 140 23.21 -15.40 -2.04
C GLU A 140 23.05 -14.76 -3.42
N ILE A 141 23.01 -13.43 -3.48
CA ILE A 141 22.94 -12.70 -4.76
C ILE A 141 24.15 -13.05 -5.64
N ALA A 142 25.30 -13.33 -5.02
CA ALA A 142 26.52 -13.74 -5.72
C ALA A 142 26.35 -15.08 -6.46
N ASP A 143 25.41 -15.91 -6.02
CA ASP A 143 25.14 -17.22 -6.60
C ASP A 143 24.10 -17.17 -7.73
N LEU A 144 23.38 -16.05 -7.86
CA LEU A 144 22.36 -15.89 -8.91
C LEU A 144 23.01 -15.66 -10.26
N ARG A 145 22.85 -16.63 -11.15
CA ARG A 145 23.20 -16.50 -12.57
C ARG A 145 22.00 -15.99 -13.34
N ILE A 146 22.25 -15.17 -14.36
CA ILE A 146 21.20 -14.63 -15.26
C ILE A 146 20.40 -15.76 -15.92
N GLU A 147 21.01 -16.93 -16.10
CA GLU A 147 20.40 -18.14 -16.66
C GLU A 147 19.38 -18.81 -15.74
N GLN A 148 19.34 -18.43 -14.46
CA GLN A 148 18.45 -18.99 -13.43
C GLN A 148 17.26 -18.07 -13.10
N MET A 149 17.10 -16.95 -13.83
CA MET A 149 16.00 -15.99 -13.70
C MET A 149 14.94 -16.15 -14.77
#